data_AF-A0A7W1LDI1-F1
#
_entry.id   AF-A0A7W1LDI1-F1
#
_cell.length_a   1.000
_cell.length_b   1.000
_cell.length_c   1.000
_cell.angle_alpha   90.00
_cell.angle_beta   90.00
_cell.angle_gamma   90.00
#
_symmetry.space_group_name_H-M   'P 1'
#
loop_
_entity.id
_entity.type
_entity.pdbx_description
1 polymer ?
#
loop_
_entity_poly.entity_id
_entity_poly.type
_entity_poly.pdbx_seq_one_letter_code
_entity_poly.pdbx_strand_id
1 'polypeptide(L)'
;MSRIFILIVVLVLSIGVSDTIFAQDAEQKTQNLIAALSKTKYKKKEKKNISFELYIDIKNEAVIKNNVQDYAGVYESLEAGYRIELRVSTDGKIEGSGYDSDFDSSKKQNFTLKDARIEGALLTATKVFTNGETEKLEAVFNNRTVTEGKNPNEINSRETKYGLGFIDSWGTITNRVFLEFKS
;
A
#
# COMPACT_ATOMS: atom_id res chain seq x y z
N MET A 1 -24.76 -47.88 -14.08
CA MET A 1 -25.05 -46.46 -14.39
C MET A 1 -24.90 -45.51 -13.19
N SER A 2 -25.06 -45.96 -11.94
CA SER A 2 -24.95 -45.09 -10.74
C SER A 2 -23.52 -44.66 -10.35
N ARG A 3 -22.47 -45.33 -10.85
CA ARG A 3 -21.06 -45.01 -10.51
C ARG A 3 -20.44 -43.86 -11.31
N ILE A 4 -21.02 -43.48 -12.45
CA ILE A 4 -20.49 -42.41 -13.32
C ILE A 4 -20.94 -41.02 -12.82
N PHE A 5 -22.10 -40.92 -12.18
CA PHE A 5 -22.62 -39.65 -11.65
C PHE A 5 -21.84 -39.12 -10.43
N ILE A 6 -21.26 -39.99 -9.61
CA ILE A 6 -20.51 -39.60 -8.40
C ILE A 6 -19.16 -38.95 -8.76
N LEU A 7 -18.56 -39.35 -9.88
CA LEU A 7 -17.27 -38.80 -10.34
C LEU A 7 -17.38 -37.37 -10.89
N ILE A 8 -18.54 -36.99 -11.43
CA ILE A 8 -18.77 -35.65 -11.99
C ILE A 8 -19.00 -34.61 -10.87
N VAL A 9 -19.65 -35.00 -9.77
CA VAL A 9 -19.90 -34.09 -8.64
C VAL A 9 -18.60 -33.76 -7.88
N VAL A 10 -17.67 -34.70 -7.78
CA VAL A 10 -16.37 -34.45 -7.13
C VAL A 10 -15.44 -33.57 -7.97
N LEU A 11 -15.54 -33.61 -9.31
CA LEU A 11 -14.69 -32.78 -10.19
C LEU A 11 -15.11 -31.29 -10.17
N VAL A 12 -16.41 -31.01 -9.98
CA VAL A 12 -16.93 -29.62 -9.96
C VAL A 12 -16.62 -28.91 -8.62
N LEU A 13 -16.51 -29.65 -7.52
CA LEU A 13 -16.15 -29.08 -6.20
C LEU A 13 -14.67 -28.65 -6.11
N SER A 14 -13.78 -29.21 -6.94
CA SER A 14 -12.34 -28.90 -6.92
C SER A 14 -11.98 -27.59 -7.61
N ILE A 15 -12.87 -27.04 -8.45
CA ILE A 15 -12.60 -25.81 -9.21
C ILE A 15 -12.97 -24.55 -8.40
N GLY A 16 -13.90 -24.66 -7.44
CA GLY A 16 -14.40 -23.52 -6.66
C GLY A 16 -13.60 -23.13 -5.41
N VAL A 17 -12.51 -23.85 -5.07
CA VAL A 17 -11.76 -23.61 -3.82
C VAL A 17 -10.51 -22.74 -4.04
N SER A 18 -10.00 -22.68 -5.27
CA SER A 18 -8.74 -21.98 -5.58
C SER A 18 -8.85 -20.48 -5.31
N ASP A 19 -9.97 -19.85 -5.69
CA ASP A 19 -10.15 -18.40 -5.55
C ASP A 19 -10.25 -17.95 -4.09
N THR A 20 -10.77 -18.82 -3.21
CA THR A 20 -10.88 -18.50 -1.78
C THR A 20 -9.51 -18.44 -1.08
N ILE A 21 -8.54 -19.23 -1.52
CA ILE A 21 -7.19 -19.26 -0.93
C ILE A 21 -6.39 -18.01 -1.30
N PHE A 22 -6.50 -17.55 -2.55
CA PHE A 22 -5.81 -16.32 -2.99
C PHE A 22 -6.40 -15.07 -2.33
N ALA A 23 -7.73 -14.99 -2.21
CA ALA A 23 -8.38 -13.88 -1.52
C ALA A 23 -7.97 -13.78 -0.03
N GLN A 24 -7.81 -14.92 0.65
CA GLN A 24 -7.38 -14.97 2.05
C GLN A 24 -5.93 -14.49 2.23
N ASP A 25 -5.02 -14.80 1.30
CA ASP A 25 -3.63 -14.32 1.33
C ASP A 25 -3.55 -12.80 1.13
N ALA A 26 -4.31 -12.27 0.16
CA ALA A 26 -4.35 -10.83 -0.12
C ALA A 26 -4.90 -10.03 1.08
N GLU A 27 -5.93 -10.53 1.75
CA GLU A 27 -6.47 -9.91 2.97
C GLU A 27 -5.43 -9.89 4.10
N GLN A 28 -4.76 -11.02 4.37
CA GLN A 28 -3.74 -11.08 5.41
C GLN A 28 -2.57 -10.15 5.13
N LYS A 29 -2.08 -10.09 3.88
CA LYS A 29 -1.04 -9.15 3.46
C LYS A 29 -1.48 -7.69 3.63
N THR A 30 -2.72 -7.38 3.25
CA THR A 30 -3.31 -6.05 3.46
C THR A 30 -3.27 -5.67 4.94
N GLN A 31 -3.74 -6.54 5.84
CA GLN A 31 -3.76 -6.25 7.27
C GLN A 31 -2.34 -6.08 7.84
N ASN A 32 -1.40 -6.95 7.43
CA ASN A 32 -0.01 -6.85 7.85
C ASN A 32 0.62 -5.52 7.40
N LEU A 33 0.37 -5.10 6.16
CA LEU A 33 0.91 -3.86 5.61
C LEU A 33 0.29 -2.63 6.29
N ILE A 34 -1.01 -2.62 6.53
CA ILE A 34 -1.73 -1.57 7.27
C ILE A 34 -1.18 -1.42 8.69
N ALA A 35 -0.96 -2.53 9.39
CA ALA A 35 -0.34 -2.53 10.71
C ALA A 35 1.09 -2.01 10.67
N ALA A 36 1.89 -2.42 9.68
CA ALA A 36 3.27 -1.98 9.52
C ALA A 36 3.40 -0.48 9.21
N LEU A 37 2.45 0.07 8.43
CA LEU A 37 2.38 1.50 8.09
C LEU A 37 1.85 2.36 9.23
N SER A 38 1.06 1.77 10.13
CA SER A 38 0.52 2.46 11.30
C SER A 38 1.57 2.58 12.39
N LYS A 39 1.61 3.74 13.07
CA LYS A 39 2.63 4.02 14.07
C LYS A 39 2.19 5.12 15.02
N THR A 40 2.35 4.86 16.31
CA THR A 40 2.25 5.89 17.34
C THR A 40 3.64 6.22 17.88
N LYS A 41 3.93 7.51 18.05
CA LYS A 41 5.18 8.01 18.62
C LYS A 41 4.84 9.08 19.66
N TYR A 42 5.24 8.83 20.90
CA TYR A 42 5.20 9.80 21.97
C TYR A 42 6.62 10.10 22.46
N LYS A 43 6.93 11.38 22.67
CA LYS A 43 8.23 11.82 23.16
C LYS A 43 8.05 12.95 24.15
N LYS A 44 8.50 12.72 25.38
CA LYS A 44 8.58 13.72 26.45
C LYS A 44 10.03 13.98 26.80
N LYS A 45 10.41 15.25 26.94
CA LYS A 45 11.73 15.68 27.42
C LYS A 45 11.56 16.82 28.40
N GLU A 46 12.32 16.81 29.47
CA GLU A 46 12.33 17.87 30.48
C GLU A 46 13.77 18.25 30.81
N LYS A 47 14.09 19.56 30.76
CA LYS A 47 15.40 20.07 31.15
C LYS A 47 15.32 21.53 31.57
N LYS A 48 15.82 21.85 32.78
CA LYS A 48 15.94 23.23 33.30
C LYS A 48 14.64 24.06 33.13
N ASN A 49 13.52 23.55 33.63
CA ASN A 49 12.16 24.15 33.50
C ASN A 49 11.58 24.23 32.07
N ILE A 50 12.19 23.58 31.07
CA ILE A 50 11.62 23.46 29.72
C ILE A 50 11.11 22.03 29.54
N SER A 51 9.80 21.90 29.29
CA SER A 51 9.15 20.63 28.91
C SER A 51 8.81 20.63 27.43
N PHE A 52 9.22 19.59 26.71
CA PHE A 52 8.82 19.31 25.34
C PHE A 52 8.02 18.01 25.32
N GLU A 53 6.82 18.07 24.77
CA GLU A 53 5.97 16.91 24.52
C GLU A 53 5.56 16.89 23.05
N LEU A 54 5.73 15.74 22.41
CA LEU A 54 5.33 15.47 21.03
C LEU A 54 4.58 14.15 20.98
N TYR A 55 3.42 14.19 20.36
CA TYR A 55 2.59 13.04 20.05
C TYR A 55 2.27 13.04 18.56
N ILE A 56 2.57 11.93 17.90
CA ILE A 56 2.20 11.67 16.50
C ILE A 56 1.57 10.28 16.47
N ASP A 57 0.36 10.18 15.95
CA ASP A 57 -0.34 8.92 15.74
C ASP A 57 -0.77 8.81 14.28
N ILE A 58 -0.24 7.81 13.60
CA ILE A 58 -0.53 7.49 12.21
C ILE A 58 -1.35 6.22 12.20
N LYS A 59 -2.59 6.30 11.74
CA LYS A 59 -3.48 5.17 11.53
C LYS A 59 -3.77 5.01 10.05
N ASN A 60 -3.71 3.78 9.57
CA ASN A 60 -4.05 3.44 8.20
C ASN A 60 -5.24 2.50 8.20
N GLU A 61 -6.17 2.71 7.28
CA GLU A 61 -7.36 1.86 7.10
C GLU A 61 -7.47 1.51 5.62
N ALA A 62 -7.52 0.21 5.31
CA ALA A 62 -7.62 -0.28 3.95
C ALA A 62 -8.90 0.23 3.27
N VAL A 63 -8.79 0.65 2.02
CA VAL A 63 -9.92 1.14 1.23
C VAL A 63 -10.17 0.13 0.12
N ILE A 64 -11.33 -0.53 0.19
CA ILE A 64 -11.80 -1.46 -0.84
C ILE A 64 -12.84 -0.74 -1.70
N LYS A 65 -12.64 -0.74 -3.01
CA LYS A 65 -13.58 -0.18 -3.99
C LYS A 65 -14.32 -1.29 -4.73
N ASN A 66 -15.56 -1.02 -5.11
CA ASN A 66 -16.40 -1.97 -5.85
C ASN A 66 -15.91 -2.17 -7.29
N ASN A 67 -15.33 -1.13 -7.90
CA ASN A 67 -14.76 -1.18 -9.24
C ASN A 67 -13.25 -0.92 -9.17
N VAL A 68 -12.46 -1.82 -9.77
CA VAL A 68 -10.99 -1.70 -9.82
C VAL A 68 -10.55 -0.42 -10.55
N GLN A 69 -11.33 0.06 -11.52
CA GLN A 69 -11.04 1.30 -12.25
C GLN A 69 -11.04 2.52 -11.33
N ASP A 70 -11.75 2.48 -10.21
CA ASP A 70 -11.78 3.58 -9.27
C ASP A 70 -10.42 3.78 -8.56
N TYR A 71 -9.50 2.81 -8.65
CA TYR A 71 -8.11 2.97 -8.16
C TYR A 71 -7.18 3.64 -9.16
N ALA A 72 -7.59 3.82 -10.42
CA ALA A 72 -6.78 4.51 -11.41
C ALA A 72 -6.53 5.98 -11.01
N GLY A 73 -5.39 6.52 -11.45
CA GLY A 73 -4.99 7.90 -11.24
C GLY A 73 -3.56 8.03 -10.71
N VAL A 74 -3.23 9.23 -10.28
CA VAL A 74 -1.88 9.60 -9.84
C VAL A 74 -1.78 9.57 -8.32
N TYR A 75 -0.76 8.89 -7.82
CA TYR A 75 -0.37 8.83 -6.42
C TYR A 75 1.03 9.42 -6.28
N GLU A 76 1.20 10.46 -5.48
CA GLU A 76 2.46 11.19 -5.40
C GLU A 76 2.79 11.68 -3.99
N SER A 77 4.08 11.65 -3.66
CA SER A 77 4.65 12.33 -2.51
C SER A 77 5.82 13.18 -2.98
N LEU A 78 5.59 14.49 -3.15
CA LEU A 78 6.59 15.43 -3.64
C LEU A 78 7.79 15.53 -2.70
N GLU A 79 7.54 15.49 -1.38
CA GLU A 79 8.59 15.56 -0.36
C GLU A 79 9.48 14.31 -0.35
N ALA A 80 8.89 13.14 -0.56
CA ALA A 80 9.63 11.89 -0.56
C ALA A 80 10.20 11.54 -1.95
N GLY A 81 9.79 12.24 -3.02
CA GLY A 81 10.28 12.01 -4.36
C GLY A 81 9.76 10.72 -5.00
N TYR A 82 8.55 10.28 -4.64
CA TYR A 82 7.91 9.09 -5.20
C TYR A 82 6.65 9.44 -5.97
N ARG A 83 6.42 8.74 -7.08
CA ARG A 83 5.17 8.85 -7.87
C ARG A 83 4.82 7.51 -8.49
N ILE A 84 3.54 7.16 -8.46
CA ILE A 84 2.93 6.06 -9.22
C ILE A 84 1.70 6.60 -9.94
N GLU A 85 1.64 6.41 -11.25
CA GLU A 85 0.42 6.57 -12.05
C GLU A 85 -0.11 5.18 -12.38
N LEU A 86 -1.38 4.93 -12.05
CA LEU A 86 -2.08 3.68 -12.37
C LEU A 86 -3.13 3.93 -13.43
N ARG A 87 -3.18 3.03 -14.41
CA ARG A 87 -4.23 2.97 -15.43
C ARG A 87 -4.86 1.59 -15.37
N VAL A 88 -6.18 1.57 -15.38
CA VAL A 88 -6.96 0.33 -15.40
C VAL A 88 -7.83 0.37 -16.64
N SER A 89 -7.57 -0.53 -17.58
CA SER A 89 -8.34 -0.66 -18.80
C SER A 89 -9.71 -1.29 -18.54
N THR A 90 -10.62 -1.17 -19.52
CA THR A 90 -11.97 -1.74 -19.42
C THR A 90 -12.00 -3.27 -19.36
N ASP A 91 -10.94 -3.92 -19.86
CA ASP A 91 -10.72 -5.36 -19.77
C ASP A 91 -10.13 -5.80 -18.40
N GLY A 92 -9.93 -4.85 -17.47
CA GLY A 92 -9.35 -5.10 -16.15
C GLY A 92 -7.81 -5.17 -16.15
N LYS A 93 -7.15 -4.94 -17.30
CA LYS A 93 -5.69 -4.87 -17.35
C LYS A 93 -5.20 -3.65 -16.58
N ILE A 94 -4.23 -3.87 -15.70
CA ILE A 94 -3.61 -2.83 -14.88
C ILE A 94 -2.23 -2.53 -15.43
N GLU A 95 -2.00 -1.26 -15.73
CA GLU A 95 -0.71 -0.72 -16.13
C GLU A 95 -0.31 0.38 -15.16
N GLY A 96 0.99 0.56 -14.97
CA GLY A 96 1.45 1.68 -14.18
C GLY A 96 2.87 2.07 -14.51
N SER A 97 3.21 3.30 -14.18
CA SER A 97 4.54 3.85 -14.33
C SER A 97 4.78 4.91 -13.26
N GLY A 98 6.02 5.26 -13.04
CA GLY A 98 6.35 6.14 -11.94
C GLY A 98 7.83 6.41 -11.83
N TYR A 99 8.19 6.97 -10.69
CA TYR A 99 9.57 7.14 -10.29
C TYR A 99 9.71 6.98 -8.78
N ASP A 100 10.83 6.39 -8.36
CA ASP A 100 11.27 6.38 -6.97
C ASP A 100 12.41 7.36 -6.80
N SER A 101 12.57 7.89 -5.58
CA SER A 101 13.80 8.57 -5.20
C SER A 101 14.81 7.50 -4.84
N ASP A 102 15.97 7.50 -5.49
CA ASP A 102 17.10 6.74 -4.99
C ASP A 102 17.52 7.33 -3.63
N PHE A 103 17.83 6.46 -2.67
CA PHE A 103 18.26 6.87 -1.33
C PHE A 103 19.69 7.43 -1.34
N ASP A 104 20.52 6.97 -2.30
CA ASP A 104 21.95 7.33 -2.39
C ASP A 104 22.21 8.45 -3.41
N SER A 105 21.31 8.64 -4.38
CA SER A 105 21.39 9.73 -5.34
C SER A 105 20.13 10.59 -5.32
N SER A 106 20.29 11.91 -5.43
CA SER A 106 19.16 12.85 -5.63
C SER A 106 18.45 12.67 -6.98
N LYS A 107 18.64 11.54 -7.66
CA LYS A 107 18.10 11.23 -8.96
C LYS A 107 16.84 10.39 -8.80
N LYS A 108 15.83 10.77 -9.57
CA LYS A 108 14.59 9.98 -9.73
C LYS A 108 14.88 8.84 -10.70
N GLN A 109 14.54 7.61 -10.30
CA GLN A 109 14.65 6.44 -11.16
C GLN A 109 13.26 6.07 -11.65
N ASN A 110 13.06 6.18 -12.97
CA ASN A 110 11.78 5.86 -13.58
C ASN A 110 11.58 4.34 -13.65
N PHE A 111 10.34 3.89 -13.48
CA PHE A 111 9.94 2.49 -13.65
C PHE A 111 8.61 2.34 -14.38
N THR A 112 8.38 1.12 -14.84
CA THR A 112 7.05 0.63 -15.25
C THR A 112 6.65 -0.55 -14.38
N LEU A 113 5.36 -0.73 -14.15
CA LEU A 113 4.84 -1.88 -13.43
C LEU A 113 4.58 -3.03 -14.39
N LYS A 114 5.10 -4.20 -14.05
CA LYS A 114 4.77 -5.48 -14.68
C LYS A 114 3.96 -6.36 -13.74
N ASP A 115 3.09 -7.17 -14.35
CA ASP A 115 2.24 -8.13 -13.66
C ASP A 115 1.41 -7.49 -12.53
N ALA A 116 0.96 -6.25 -12.75
CA ALA A 116 0.19 -5.49 -11.78
C ALA A 116 -1.18 -6.13 -11.55
N ARG A 117 -1.55 -6.29 -10.29
CA ARG A 117 -2.82 -6.88 -9.85
C ARG A 117 -3.35 -6.10 -8.65
N ILE A 118 -4.67 -5.96 -8.58
CA ILE A 118 -5.37 -5.39 -7.44
C ILE A 118 -6.34 -6.44 -6.89
N GLU A 119 -6.15 -6.81 -5.63
CA GLU A 119 -7.01 -7.75 -4.89
C GLU A 119 -7.47 -7.07 -3.60
N GLY A 120 -8.77 -6.75 -3.53
CA GLY A 120 -9.30 -5.92 -2.44
C GLY A 120 -8.67 -4.52 -2.44
N ALA A 121 -7.83 -4.25 -1.44
CA ALA A 121 -7.08 -3.00 -1.30
C ALA A 121 -5.57 -3.17 -1.59
N LEU A 122 -5.10 -4.39 -1.89
CA LEU A 122 -3.70 -4.70 -2.15
C LEU A 122 -3.38 -4.51 -3.63
N LEU A 123 -2.38 -3.70 -3.92
CA LEU A 123 -1.69 -3.64 -5.20
C LEU A 123 -0.40 -4.46 -5.11
N THR A 124 -0.25 -5.44 -6.00
CA THR A 124 1.01 -6.16 -6.21
C THR A 124 1.51 -5.93 -7.63
N ALA A 125 2.81 -5.71 -7.79
CA ALA A 125 3.44 -5.59 -9.10
C ALA A 125 4.95 -5.86 -9.01
N THR A 126 5.63 -5.86 -10.17
CA THR A 126 7.08 -5.74 -10.26
C THR A 126 7.43 -4.41 -10.90
N LYS A 127 8.13 -3.54 -10.18
CA LYS A 127 8.78 -2.36 -10.77
C LYS A 127 9.90 -2.85 -11.68
N VAL A 128 9.93 -2.37 -12.91
CA VAL A 128 11.02 -2.57 -13.87
C VAL A 128 11.60 -1.20 -14.18
N PHE A 129 12.81 -0.96 -13.69
CA PHE A 129 13.50 0.31 -13.83
C PHE A 129 14.21 0.42 -15.18
N THR A 130 14.56 1.64 -15.58
CA THR A 130 15.22 1.93 -16.86
C THR A 130 16.60 1.28 -17.03
N ASN A 131 17.30 0.98 -15.93
CA ASN A 131 18.56 0.25 -15.92
C ASN A 131 18.37 -1.29 -16.00
N GLY A 132 17.13 -1.77 -16.06
CA GLY A 132 16.79 -3.19 -16.12
C GLY A 132 16.68 -3.87 -14.75
N GLU A 133 16.96 -3.17 -13.66
CA GLU A 133 16.72 -3.69 -12.31
C GLU A 133 15.22 -3.85 -12.07
N THR A 134 14.89 -4.80 -11.19
CA THR A 134 13.51 -5.12 -10.85
C THR A 134 13.31 -5.21 -9.36
N GLU A 135 12.16 -4.73 -8.88
CA GLU A 135 11.79 -4.77 -7.47
C GLU A 135 10.32 -5.15 -7.33
N LYS A 136 10.00 -5.99 -6.34
CA LYS A 136 8.61 -6.31 -6.03
C LYS A 136 7.96 -5.14 -5.30
N LEU A 137 6.76 -4.77 -5.73
CA LEU A 137 5.91 -3.80 -5.06
C LEU A 137 4.74 -4.53 -4.41
N GLU A 138 4.59 -4.33 -3.10
CA GLU A 138 3.37 -4.61 -2.35
C GLU A 138 2.91 -3.31 -1.69
N ALA A 139 1.76 -2.81 -2.11
CA ALA A 139 1.22 -1.54 -1.66
C ALA A 139 -0.26 -1.67 -1.31
N VAL A 140 -0.76 -0.83 -0.42
CA VAL A 140 -2.16 -0.84 0.01
C VAL A 140 -2.83 0.50 -0.27
N PHE A 141 -4.01 0.47 -0.89
CA PHE A 141 -4.87 1.63 -0.99
C PHE A 141 -5.52 1.87 0.37
N ASN A 142 -5.31 3.05 0.93
CA ASN A 142 -5.71 3.30 2.31
C ASN A 142 -6.06 4.76 2.58
N ASN A 143 -6.91 4.96 3.59
CA ASN A 143 -7.04 6.23 4.27
C ASN A 143 -5.95 6.30 5.34
N ARG A 144 -5.10 7.32 5.28
CA ARG A 144 -4.08 7.61 6.29
C ARG A 144 -4.55 8.78 7.13
N THR A 145 -4.79 8.52 8.41
CA THR A 145 -5.08 9.55 9.40
C THR A 145 -3.81 9.87 10.18
N VAL A 146 -3.36 11.11 10.13
CA VAL A 146 -2.26 11.63 10.95
C VAL A 146 -2.86 12.54 12.01
N THR A 147 -2.63 12.19 13.27
CA THR A 147 -3.01 13.00 14.44
C THR A 147 -1.75 13.49 15.13
N GLU A 148 -1.61 14.80 15.31
CA GLU A 148 -0.45 15.42 15.96
C GLU A 148 -0.88 16.27 17.15
N GLY A 149 -0.07 16.27 18.21
CA GLY A 149 -0.37 16.99 19.44
C GLY A 149 0.78 16.92 20.43
N LYS A 150 0.50 17.27 21.69
CA LYS A 150 1.44 17.03 22.79
C LYS A 150 1.28 15.63 23.36
N ASN A 151 0.04 15.18 23.52
CA ASN A 151 -0.35 13.88 24.06
C ASN A 151 -1.75 13.51 23.55
N PRO A 152 -2.29 12.30 23.82
CA PRO A 152 -3.61 11.88 23.33
C PRO A 152 -4.79 12.77 23.75
N ASN A 153 -4.64 13.61 24.78
CA ASN A 153 -5.68 14.50 25.30
C ASN A 153 -5.50 15.96 24.82
N GLU A 154 -4.40 16.28 24.14
CA GLU A 154 -4.08 17.62 23.63
C GLU A 154 -3.61 17.52 22.18
N ILE A 155 -4.60 17.47 21.28
CA ILE A 155 -4.42 17.31 19.84
C ILE A 155 -4.46 18.68 19.16
N ASN A 156 -3.46 18.94 18.32
CA ASN A 156 -3.34 20.18 17.53
C ASN A 156 -3.89 20.02 16.12
N SER A 157 -3.72 18.84 15.52
CA SER A 157 -4.17 18.56 14.15
C SER A 157 -4.61 17.11 14.01
N ARG A 158 -5.56 16.90 13.10
CA ARG A 158 -5.97 15.59 12.61
C ARG A 158 -6.32 15.75 11.14
N GLU A 159 -5.62 15.02 10.29
CA GLU A 159 -5.84 15.04 8.84
C GLU A 159 -5.99 13.61 8.33
N THR A 160 -6.95 13.39 7.42
CA THR A 160 -7.14 12.10 6.74
C THR A 160 -6.95 12.30 5.25
N LYS A 161 -6.08 11.49 4.65
CA LYS A 161 -5.80 11.51 3.21
C LYS A 161 -5.98 10.12 2.61
N TYR A 162 -6.58 10.06 1.44
CA TYR A 162 -6.62 8.84 0.64
C TYR A 162 -5.36 8.72 -0.21
N GLY A 163 -4.81 7.51 -0.33
CA GLY A 163 -3.59 7.29 -1.08
C GLY A 163 -3.16 5.82 -1.15
N LEU A 164 -1.90 5.64 -1.50
CA LEU A 164 -1.23 4.35 -1.64
C LEU A 164 -0.04 4.29 -0.68
N GLY A 165 -0.06 3.34 0.25
CA GLY A 165 1.01 3.12 1.23
C GLY A 165 1.83 1.87 0.94
N PHE A 166 3.15 1.93 1.13
CA PHE A 166 4.02 0.76 1.01
C PHE A 166 5.27 0.88 1.89
N ILE A 167 5.96 -0.24 2.06
CA ILE A 167 7.25 -0.30 2.76
C ILE A 167 8.35 -0.40 1.71
N ASP A 168 9.25 0.57 1.73
CA ASP A 168 10.47 0.57 0.93
C ASP A 168 11.64 0.20 1.83
N SER A 169 12.52 -0.70 1.42
CA SER A 169 13.61 -1.20 2.24
C SER A 169 14.91 -1.27 1.47
N TRP A 170 15.95 -0.64 2.03
CA TRP A 170 17.30 -0.66 1.49
C TRP A 170 18.29 -1.06 2.58
N GLY A 171 18.86 -2.26 2.45
CA GLY A 171 19.72 -2.84 3.48
C GLY A 171 18.99 -2.97 4.83
N THR A 172 19.43 -2.22 5.84
CA THR A 172 18.82 -2.19 7.19
C THR A 172 17.84 -1.03 7.39
N ILE A 173 17.65 -0.18 6.38
CA ILE A 173 16.79 1.00 6.44
C ILE A 173 15.43 0.64 5.88
N THR A 174 14.37 0.99 6.62
CA THR A 174 12.98 0.76 6.21
C THR A 174 12.21 2.07 6.25
N ASN A 175 11.70 2.48 5.10
CA ASN A 175 10.87 3.65 4.91
C ASN A 175 9.40 3.26 4.78
N ARG A 176 8.53 4.00 5.49
CA ARG A 176 7.08 3.92 5.34
C ARG A 176 6.66 5.01 4.38
N VAL A 177 6.34 4.64 3.15
CA VAL A 177 5.98 5.60 2.11
C VAL A 177 4.47 5.68 2.03
N PHE A 178 3.96 6.91 1.88
CA PHE A 178 2.55 7.19 1.58
C PHE A 178 2.49 8.18 0.43
N LEU A 179 1.81 7.78 -0.64
CA LEU A 179 1.57 8.57 -1.83
C LEU A 179 0.14 9.07 -1.81
N GLU A 180 -0.06 10.38 -1.77
CA GLU A 180 -1.40 10.98 -1.76
C GLU A 180 -2.00 10.90 -3.17
N PHE A 181 -3.29 10.59 -3.27
CA PHE A 181 -4.01 10.61 -4.54
C PHE A 181 -4.21 12.05 -5.04
N LYS A 182 -3.92 12.31 -6.33
CA LYS A 182 -3.90 13.66 -6.92
C LYS A 182 -4.90 13.90 -8.06
N SER A 183 -5.77 12.94 -8.36
CA SER A 183 -6.63 12.86 -9.56
C SER A 183 -5.89 12.63 -10.88
#